data_AF-A0A523LUR9-F1
#
_entry.id   AF-A0A523LUR9-F1
#
_cell.length_a   1.000
_cell.length_b   1.000
_cell.length_c   1.000
_cell.angle_alpha   90.00
_cell.angle_beta   90.00
_cell.angle_gamma   90.00
#
_symmetry.space_group_name_H-M   'P 1'
#
loop_
_entity.id
_entity.type
_entity.pdbx_description
1 polymer ?
#
loop_
_entity_poly.entity_id
_entity_poly.type
_entity_poly.pdbx_seq_one_letter_code
_entity_poly.pdbx_strand_id
1 'polypeptide(L)'
;MSCARRAATNPTWSFHTSSAWVTKPKGLEALETADAVFAALAHPARRQILLSVHYRGTANAGEIARRFECSWPTTSRHLATLVTSGLLNVSRQGRTRVYSTNADLLRGLLAQWSEYFE
;
A
#
# COMPACT_ATOMS: atom_id res chain seq x y z
N MET A 1 -8.53 -33.20 -55.62
CA MET A 1 -7.21 -33.36 -54.96
C MET A 1 -6.62 -31.97 -54.71
N SER A 2 -6.28 -31.64 -53.46
CA SER A 2 -5.28 -30.68 -52.94
C SER A 2 -4.99 -29.37 -53.71
N CYS A 3 -4.72 -28.22 -53.12
CA CYS A 3 -4.18 -27.91 -51.80
C CYS A 3 -4.32 -26.41 -51.57
N ALA A 4 -4.48 -26.03 -50.31
CA ALA A 4 -4.54 -24.65 -49.83
C ALA A 4 -3.21 -23.90 -49.97
N ARG A 5 -3.29 -22.58 -50.16
CA ARG A 5 -2.28 -21.64 -49.67
C ARG A 5 -3.00 -20.31 -49.38
N ARG A 6 -3.38 -20.08 -48.12
CA ARG A 6 -4.04 -18.85 -47.69
C ARG A 6 -2.96 -17.84 -47.27
N ALA A 7 -3.07 -16.64 -47.83
CA ALA A 7 -2.12 -15.55 -47.72
C ALA A 7 -1.99 -15.02 -46.29
N ALA A 8 -0.76 -14.68 -45.91
CA ALA A 8 -0.44 -13.87 -44.76
C ALA A 8 -0.51 -12.39 -45.16
N THR A 9 -1.48 -11.67 -44.62
CA THR A 9 -1.35 -10.23 -44.32
C THR A 9 -2.17 -9.97 -43.07
N ASN A 10 -1.50 -9.57 -42.00
CA ASN A 10 -2.11 -9.27 -40.71
C ASN A 10 -2.22 -7.74 -40.58
N PRO A 11 -3.43 -7.16 -40.52
CA PRO A 11 -3.59 -5.82 -40.01
C PRO A 11 -4.49 -5.76 -38.76
N THR A 12 -4.04 -4.91 -37.83
CA THR A 12 -4.78 -4.29 -36.72
C THR A 12 -5.20 -5.21 -35.57
N TRP A 13 -4.43 -5.14 -34.47
CA TRP A 13 -4.75 -5.70 -33.17
C TRP A 13 -5.86 -4.86 -32.53
N SER A 14 -7.10 -5.34 -32.62
CA SER A 14 -8.21 -4.81 -31.83
C SER A 14 -8.22 -5.49 -30.47
N PHE A 15 -7.72 -4.81 -29.44
CA PHE A 15 -7.89 -5.22 -28.04
C PHE A 15 -9.37 -5.17 -27.67
N HIS A 16 -10.01 -6.34 -27.57
CA HIS A 16 -11.29 -6.47 -26.87
C HIS A 16 -11.01 -6.60 -25.38
N THR A 17 -11.43 -5.61 -24.60
CA THR A 17 -11.37 -5.62 -23.14
C THR A 17 -12.41 -6.61 -22.59
N SER A 18 -11.97 -7.84 -22.29
CA SER A 18 -12.75 -8.75 -21.46
C SER A 18 -12.30 -8.63 -20.00
N SER A 19 -13.00 -7.76 -19.27
CA SER A 19 -12.93 -7.53 -17.82
C SER A 19 -13.58 -8.71 -17.07
N ALA A 20 -12.95 -9.88 -17.04
CA ALA A 20 -13.53 -11.05 -16.38
C ALA A 20 -12.57 -11.98 -15.62
N TRP A 21 -11.25 -11.74 -15.57
CA TRP A 21 -10.34 -12.72 -14.95
C TRP A 21 -9.11 -12.08 -14.29
N VAL A 22 -9.23 -11.48 -13.11
CA VAL A 22 -8.06 -11.35 -12.22
C VAL A 22 -8.51 -11.42 -10.76
N THR A 23 -8.90 -12.60 -10.27
CA THR A 23 -8.68 -12.87 -8.86
C THR A 23 -7.17 -13.06 -8.72
N LYS A 24 -6.48 -12.09 -8.13
CA LYS A 24 -5.03 -12.19 -7.97
C LYS A 24 -4.72 -13.46 -7.16
N PRO A 25 -3.76 -14.30 -7.60
CA PRO A 25 -3.35 -15.43 -6.77
C PRO A 25 -2.84 -14.88 -5.44
N LYS A 26 -3.21 -15.52 -4.31
CA LYS A 26 -2.92 -15.01 -2.95
C LYS A 26 -1.45 -14.59 -2.73
N GLY A 27 -0.51 -15.25 -3.38
CA GLY A 27 0.91 -14.89 -3.32
C GLY A 27 1.23 -13.52 -3.95
N LEU A 28 0.54 -13.13 -5.03
CA LEU A 28 0.72 -11.83 -5.67
C LEU A 28 0.16 -10.69 -4.80
N GLU A 29 -0.94 -10.92 -4.08
CA GLU A 29 -1.50 -9.93 -3.13
C GLU A 29 -0.57 -9.68 -1.94
N ALA A 30 0.08 -10.72 -1.44
CA ALA A 30 1.05 -10.60 -0.34
C ALA A 30 2.28 -9.78 -0.76
N LEU A 31 2.81 -10.02 -1.98
CA LEU A 31 3.93 -9.26 -2.53
C LEU A 31 3.57 -7.80 -2.77
N GLU A 32 2.39 -7.51 -3.32
CA GLU A 32 1.92 -6.13 -3.52
C GLU A 32 1.74 -5.39 -2.20
N THR A 33 1.27 -6.08 -1.16
CA THR A 33 1.18 -5.53 0.20
C THR A 33 2.56 -5.22 0.75
N ALA A 34 3.53 -6.13 0.55
CA ALA A 34 4.91 -5.92 0.96
C ALA A 34 5.54 -4.72 0.25
N ASP A 35 5.35 -4.58 -1.05
CA ASP A 35 5.81 -3.43 -1.82
C ASP A 35 5.25 -2.11 -1.26
N ALA A 36 3.95 -2.06 -0.99
CA ALA A 36 3.31 -0.87 -0.42
C ALA A 36 3.84 -0.53 0.98
N VAL A 37 4.02 -1.54 1.83
CA VAL A 37 4.54 -1.37 3.21
C VAL A 37 6.01 -0.93 3.18
N PHE A 38 6.87 -1.59 2.42
CA PHE A 38 8.29 -1.26 2.34
C PHE A 38 8.52 0.10 1.68
N ALA A 39 7.80 0.41 0.61
CA ALA A 39 7.81 1.75 0.03
C ALA A 39 7.40 2.81 1.05
N ALA A 40 6.35 2.56 1.86
CA ALA A 40 5.96 3.45 2.94
C ALA A 40 7.05 3.56 4.02
N LEU A 41 7.70 2.47 4.43
CA LEU A 41 8.75 2.50 5.46
C LEU A 41 10.08 3.08 4.99
N ALA A 42 10.35 3.16 3.70
CA ALA A 42 11.62 3.68 3.15
C ALA A 42 11.91 5.14 3.57
N HIS A 43 10.87 5.96 3.81
CA HIS A 43 11.04 7.38 4.14
C HIS A 43 11.21 7.63 5.65
N PRO A 44 12.24 8.36 6.09
CA PRO A 44 12.54 8.55 7.51
C PRO A 44 11.41 9.22 8.29
N ALA A 45 10.81 10.29 7.75
CA ALA A 45 9.69 10.97 8.41
C ALA A 45 8.48 10.05 8.63
N ARG A 46 8.21 9.11 7.70
CA ARG A 46 7.09 8.16 7.85
C ARG A 46 7.36 7.17 8.97
N ARG A 47 8.61 6.69 9.12
CA ARG A 47 9.01 5.87 10.28
C ARG A 47 8.86 6.62 11.60
N GLN A 48 9.27 7.89 11.65
CA GLN A 48 9.12 8.71 12.86
C GLN A 48 7.64 8.94 13.22
N ILE A 49 6.78 9.23 12.23
CA ILE A 49 5.33 9.35 12.44
C ILE A 49 4.77 8.04 12.98
N LEU A 50 5.07 6.92 12.33
CA LEU A 50 4.56 5.60 12.71
C LEU A 50 4.94 5.24 14.16
N LEU A 51 6.21 5.44 14.53
CA LEU A 51 6.71 5.20 15.89
C LEU A 51 6.05 6.14 16.90
N SER A 52 5.92 7.43 16.56
CA SER A 52 5.26 8.41 17.44
C SER A 52 3.81 8.04 17.74
N VAL A 53 3.06 7.58 16.74
CA VAL A 53 1.68 7.09 16.92
C VAL A 53 1.67 5.79 17.74
N HIS A 54 2.58 4.86 17.46
CA HIS A 54 2.66 3.57 18.16
C HIS A 54 2.89 3.75 19.67
N TYR A 55 3.90 4.54 20.07
CA TYR A 55 4.23 4.74 21.48
C TYR A 55 3.15 5.51 22.26
N ARG A 56 2.26 6.23 21.57
CA ARG A 56 1.13 6.93 22.18
C ARG A 56 -0.17 6.11 22.17
N GLY A 57 -0.18 4.97 21.49
CA GLY A 57 -1.38 4.19 21.19
C GLY A 57 -2.24 4.84 20.10
N THR A 58 -2.64 6.09 20.30
CA THR A 58 -3.38 6.89 19.29
C THR A 58 -2.89 8.33 19.25
N ALA A 59 -3.07 9.00 18.12
CA ALA A 59 -2.76 10.42 17.99
C ALA A 59 -3.70 11.09 16.99
N ASN A 60 -4.10 12.33 17.26
CA ASN A 60 -4.85 13.11 16.27
C ASN A 60 -3.93 13.82 15.27
N ALA A 61 -4.51 14.20 14.14
CA ALA A 61 -3.79 14.86 13.05
C ALA A 61 -3.01 16.11 13.52
N GLY A 62 -3.59 16.93 14.39
CA GLY A 62 -2.96 18.16 14.89
C GLY A 62 -1.80 17.91 15.86
N GLU A 63 -1.89 16.89 16.70
CA GLU A 63 -0.80 16.44 17.58
C GLU A 63 0.40 15.94 16.79
N ILE A 64 0.13 15.19 15.71
CA ILE A 64 1.16 14.75 14.78
C ILE A 64 1.78 15.99 14.14
N ALA A 65 0.98 16.91 13.59
CA ALA A 65 1.44 18.16 12.97
C ALA A 65 2.44 18.94 13.84
N ARG A 66 2.11 19.14 15.11
CA ARG A 66 2.92 19.94 16.05
C ARG A 66 4.28 19.32 16.36
N ARG A 67 4.44 18.02 16.13
CA ARG A 67 5.65 17.27 16.51
C ARG A 67 6.68 17.17 15.38
N PHE A 68 6.28 17.49 14.15
CA PHE A 68 7.16 17.46 13.00
C PHE A 68 7.40 18.88 12.53
N GLU A 69 8.67 19.22 12.24
CA GLU A 69 9.07 20.51 11.68
C GLU A 69 8.57 20.71 10.22
N CYS A 70 7.94 19.68 9.66
CA CYS A 70 7.43 19.66 8.30
C CYS A 70 6.11 20.40 8.17
N SER A 71 5.89 21.03 7.01
CA SER A 71 4.62 21.67 6.68
C SER A 71 3.42 20.71 6.79
N TRP A 72 2.23 21.26 7.05
CA TRP A 72 0.99 20.50 7.11
C TRP A 72 0.65 19.73 5.82
N PRO A 73 0.84 20.31 4.61
CA PRO A 73 0.73 19.56 3.35
C PRO A 73 1.63 18.32 3.29
N THR A 74 2.86 18.41 3.79
CA THR A 74 3.80 17.29 3.83
C THR A 74 3.34 16.20 4.81
N THR A 75 2.93 16.60 6.01
CA THR A 75 2.46 15.67 7.05
C THR A 75 1.19 14.93 6.62
N SER A 76 0.23 15.61 6.01
CA SER A 76 -1.00 14.97 5.53
C SER A 76 -0.73 13.96 4.42
N ARG A 77 0.23 14.23 3.52
CA ARG A 77 0.67 13.27 2.50
C ARG A 77 1.32 12.03 3.12
N HIS A 78 2.20 12.21 4.11
CA HIS A 78 2.80 11.08 4.82
C HIS A 78 1.75 10.21 5.52
N LEU A 79 0.78 10.83 6.18
CA LEU A 79 -0.33 10.11 6.82
C LEU A 79 -1.17 9.36 5.80
N ALA A 80 -1.48 9.98 4.65
CA ALA A 80 -2.21 9.31 3.58
C ALA A 80 -1.46 8.07 3.07
N THR A 81 -0.17 8.18 2.77
CA THR A 81 0.66 7.03 2.35
C THR A 81 0.66 5.92 3.39
N LEU A 82 0.83 6.25 4.68
CA LEU A 82 0.83 5.27 5.76
C LEU A 82 -0.54 4.56 5.91
N VAL A 83 -1.64 5.30 5.75
CA VAL A 83 -2.99 4.72 5.77
C VAL A 83 -3.23 3.83 4.55
N THR A 84 -2.86 4.27 3.35
CA THR A 84 -3.01 3.47 2.12
C THR A 84 -2.17 2.18 2.17
N SER A 85 -0.99 2.21 2.81
CA SER A 85 -0.17 1.01 3.02
C SER A 85 -0.70 0.05 4.09
N GLY A 86 -1.77 0.43 4.81
CA GLY A 86 -2.33 -0.37 5.91
C GLY A 86 -1.56 -0.29 7.24
N LEU A 87 -0.43 0.44 7.31
CA LEU A 87 0.37 0.62 8.53
C LEU A 87 -0.32 1.49 9.59
N LEU A 88 -1.17 2.42 9.17
CA LEU A 88 -2.01 3.22 10.05
C LEU A 88 -3.49 2.98 9.77
N ASN A 89 -4.25 2.84 10.84
CA ASN A 89 -5.70 2.93 10.83
C ASN A 89 -6.12 4.37 11.12
N VAL A 90 -7.20 4.80 10.48
CA VAL A 90 -7.80 6.12 10.72
C VAL A 90 -9.25 5.97 11.14
N SER A 91 -9.62 6.63 12.23
CA SER A 91 -11.00 6.72 12.71
C SER A 91 -11.40 8.19 12.90
N ARG A 92 -12.69 8.49 12.76
CA ARG A 92 -13.22 9.84 12.95
C ARG A 92 -13.87 9.93 14.32
N GLN A 93 -13.30 10.77 15.18
CA GLN A 93 -13.89 11.11 16.48
C GLN A 93 -14.37 12.56 16.43
N GLY A 94 -15.70 12.73 16.32
CA GLY A 94 -16.31 14.03 16.12
C GLY A 94 -15.80 14.71 14.84
N ARG A 95 -15.17 15.88 14.96
CA ARG A 95 -14.60 16.63 13.82
C ARG A 95 -13.15 16.25 13.49
N THR A 96 -12.54 15.37 14.27
CA THR A 96 -11.09 15.10 14.22
C THR A 96 -10.80 13.69 13.71
N ARG A 97 -9.69 13.55 12.96
CA ARG A 97 -9.14 12.24 12.56
C ARG A 97 -8.15 11.77 13.62
N VAL A 98 -8.34 10.55 14.09
CA VAL A 98 -7.49 9.86 15.06
C VAL A 98 -6.82 8.69 14.35
N TYR A 99 -5.50 8.61 14.50
CA TYR A 99 -4.65 7.60 13.88
C TYR A 99 -4.19 6.60 14.94
N SER A 100 -4.07 5.34 14.55
CA SER A 100 -3.53 4.25 15.36
C SER A 100 -2.70 3.32 14.48
N THR A 101 -1.72 2.64 15.06
CA THR A 101 -0.81 1.76 14.30
C THR A 101 -1.42 0.36 14.13
N ASN A 102 -1.35 -0.19 12.92
CA ASN A 102 -1.67 -1.58 12.65
C ASN A 102 -0.42 -2.46 12.78
N ALA A 103 -0.08 -2.79 14.02
CA ALA A 103 1.13 -3.56 14.31
C ALA A 103 1.01 -5.03 13.86
N ASP A 104 -0.21 -5.57 13.80
CA ASP A 104 -0.46 -6.95 13.38
C ASP A 104 -0.14 -7.16 11.90
N LEU A 105 -0.53 -6.20 11.04
CA LEU A 105 -0.19 -6.24 9.62
C LEU A 105 1.33 -6.27 9.41
N LEU A 106 2.07 -5.39 10.09
CA LEU A 106 3.52 -5.34 9.94
C LEU A 106 4.19 -6.63 10.46
N ARG A 107 3.77 -7.14 11.63
CA ARG A 107 4.31 -8.39 12.20
C ARG A 107 4.04 -9.59 11.29
N GLY A 108 2.80 -9.75 10.83
CA GLY A 108 2.42 -10.85 9.95
C GLY A 108 3.19 -10.81 8.63
N LEU A 109 3.30 -9.62 8.03
CA LEU A 109 4.05 -9.44 6.79
C LEU A 109 5.53 -9.79 6.94
N LEU A 110 6.18 -9.33 8.02
CA LEU A 110 7.59 -9.64 8.26
C LEU A 110 7.82 -11.12 8.52
N ALA A 111 6.94 -11.79 9.28
CA ALA A 111 7.03 -13.23 9.53
C ALA A 111 6.90 -14.04 8.23
N GLN A 112 5.88 -13.74 7.41
CA GLN A 112 5.71 -14.37 6.11
C GLN A 112 6.89 -14.10 5.16
N TRP A 113 7.43 -12.87 5.21
CA TRP A 113 8.55 -12.50 4.35
C TRP A 113 9.85 -13.23 4.76
N SER A 114 10.09 -13.45 6.06
CA SER A 114 11.27 -14.18 6.52
C SER A 114 11.26 -15.65 6.13
N GLU A 115 10.08 -16.28 6.03
CA GLU A 115 9.93 -17.68 5.62
C GLU A 115 10.52 -17.98 4.24
N TYR A 116 10.70 -16.99 3.36
CA TYR A 116 11.33 -17.19 2.04
C TYR A 116 12.84 -17.42 2.10
N PHE A 117 13.49 -17.11 3.23
CA PHE A 117 14.94 -17.15 3.39
C PHE A 117 15.42 -18.24 4.36
N GLU A 118 14.48 -18.96 4.98
CA GLU A 118 14.74 -20.15 5.80
C GLU A 118 14.60 -21.43 4.97
#